data_AF-A0A8J8FQ34-F1
#
_entry.id   AF-A0A8J8FQ34-F1
#
_cell.length_a   1.000
_cell.length_b   1.000
_cell.length_c   1.000
_cell.angle_alpha   90.00
_cell.angle_beta   90.00
_cell.angle_gamma   90.00
#
_symmetry.space_group_name_H-M   'P 1'
#
loop_
_entity.id
_entity.type
_entity.pdbx_description
1 polymer ?
#
loop_
_entity_poly.entity_id
_entity_poly.type
_entity_poly.pdbx_seq_one_letter_code
_entity_poly.pdbx_strand_id
1 'polypeptide(L)'
;MNVFKKNKMVEVMRIRLIYAALGIFFSFQCIAIEFTGSITGTVVDAIEPIYTISNIKVDFYNSTNHEHLGSSVTNFNGFFNSGNLPIGSYRIMFKSTPSSPASFYPKYLGNLNGYKSFDFCSSTIVEVTNNSISNVNENMLVTTPIEIIEPVRFKGEGRVYDTETDELIKEGLQVTIYEEKGVFQRSPDFINPGVDGDYSYGETDIFSPIRIRVSDTQGKYFPQYYNADPNIQIDDFCASTALDSSFIAQTYLLKIPLTENIISQVNDYGLPADSTKFVNAPLVKAIKITLDQNQNNDKALCGHMNAFKSRLYIQLRKGLLTNEQLNTLVNEANAVKVQNNCPI
;
A
#
# COMPACT_ATOMS: atom_id res chain seq x y z
N MET A 1 -16.36 48.26 18.19
CA MET A 1 -16.68 46.99 17.48
C MET A 1 -16.06 45.77 18.18
N ASN A 2 -16.13 45.67 19.51
CA ASN A 2 -15.54 44.57 20.30
C ASN A 2 -16.45 44.01 21.40
N VAL A 3 -17.73 44.40 21.40
CA VAL A 3 -18.72 43.94 22.40
C VAL A 3 -19.57 42.76 21.87
N PHE A 4 -19.63 42.56 20.54
CA PHE A 4 -20.43 41.48 19.92
C PHE A 4 -19.80 40.07 19.98
N LYS A 5 -18.49 39.93 20.21
CA LYS A 5 -17.83 38.60 20.28
C LYS A 5 -18.02 37.89 21.62
N LYS A 6 -18.29 38.61 22.71
CA LYS A 6 -18.41 38.00 24.05
C LYS A 6 -19.76 37.31 24.27
N ASN A 7 -20.83 37.74 23.60
CA ASN A 7 -22.16 37.17 23.76
C ASN A 7 -22.38 35.85 22.98
N LYS A 8 -21.72 35.65 21.83
CA LYS A 8 -21.86 34.40 21.05
C LYS A 8 -21.23 33.18 21.75
N MET A 9 -20.19 33.37 22.58
CA MET A 9 -19.57 32.26 23.32
C MET A 9 -20.41 31.77 24.51
N VAL A 10 -21.22 32.64 25.12
CA VAL A 10 -22.11 32.26 26.23
C VAL A 10 -23.32 31.46 25.72
N GLU A 11 -23.78 31.73 24.50
CA GLU A 11 -24.92 31.04 23.89
C GLU A 11 -24.58 29.62 23.43
N VAL A 12 -23.38 29.40 22.86
CA VAL A 12 -22.88 28.05 22.49
C VAL A 12 -22.65 27.19 23.73
N MET A 13 -22.27 27.79 24.86
CA MET A 13 -22.06 27.06 26.13
C MET A 13 -23.38 26.69 26.81
N ARG A 14 -24.45 27.49 26.64
CA ARG A 14 -25.81 27.15 27.12
C ARG A 14 -26.45 26.02 26.32
N ILE A 15 -26.22 25.97 25.01
CA ILE A 15 -26.73 24.86 24.17
C ILE A 15 -26.09 23.53 24.59
N ARG A 16 -24.81 23.49 24.97
CA ARG A 16 -24.15 22.26 25.46
C ARG A 16 -24.67 21.77 26.81
N LEU A 17 -25.14 22.66 27.69
CA LEU A 17 -25.69 22.25 28.99
C LEU A 17 -27.09 21.64 28.87
N ILE A 18 -27.87 21.99 27.84
CA ILE A 18 -29.22 21.46 27.62
C ILE A 18 -29.18 20.03 27.07
N TYR A 19 -28.19 19.68 26.25
CA TYR A 19 -28.09 18.31 25.68
C TYR A 19 -27.56 17.25 26.67
N ALA A 20 -26.77 17.65 27.67
CA ALA A 20 -26.30 16.71 28.70
C ALA A 20 -27.42 16.19 29.61
N ALA A 21 -28.54 16.92 29.72
CA ALA A 21 -29.68 16.53 30.55
C ALA A 21 -30.66 15.57 29.85
N LEU A 22 -30.55 15.37 28.53
CA LEU A 22 -31.51 14.60 27.73
C LEU A 22 -31.04 13.18 27.34
N GLY A 23 -29.83 12.76 27.74
CA GLY A 23 -29.35 11.38 27.52
C GLY A 23 -29.23 10.95 26.05
N ILE A 24 -29.27 11.89 25.10
CA ILE A 24 -29.12 11.61 23.67
C ILE A 24 -27.62 11.53 23.36
N PHE A 25 -27.06 10.33 23.43
CA PHE A 25 -25.76 10.03 22.83
C PHE A 25 -25.91 10.07 21.31
N PHE A 26 -25.60 11.21 20.69
CA PHE A 26 -25.26 11.21 19.26
C PHE A 26 -23.90 10.53 19.12
N SER A 27 -23.90 9.28 18.64
CA SER A 27 -22.71 8.65 18.10
C SER A 27 -22.27 9.47 16.89
N PHE A 28 -21.28 10.34 17.06
CA PHE A 28 -20.55 10.90 15.94
C PHE A 28 -19.75 9.76 15.32
N GLN A 29 -20.33 9.08 14.33
CA GLN A 29 -19.54 8.32 13.39
C GLN A 29 -18.57 9.31 12.74
N CYS A 30 -17.30 9.20 13.12
CA CYS A 30 -16.23 9.94 12.49
C CYS A 30 -16.09 9.39 11.07
N ILE A 31 -16.55 10.15 10.08
CA ILE A 31 -16.30 9.85 8.68
C ILE A 31 -14.86 10.29 8.42
N ALA A 32 -13.94 9.33 8.30
CA ALA A 32 -12.64 9.60 7.72
C ALA A 32 -12.87 10.11 6.30
N ILE A 33 -12.46 11.36 6.02
CA ILE A 33 -12.46 11.87 4.65
C ILE A 33 -11.23 11.27 3.99
N GLU A 34 -11.41 10.12 3.34
CA GLU A 34 -10.38 9.56 2.47
C GLU A 34 -10.33 10.42 1.20
N PHE A 35 -9.20 11.06 0.97
CA PHE A 35 -8.96 11.73 -0.29
C PHE A 35 -8.85 10.67 -1.38
N THR A 36 -9.86 10.67 -2.25
CA THR A 36 -10.01 9.67 -3.30
C THR A 36 -10.32 10.36 -4.61
N GLY A 37 -10.11 9.65 -5.70
CA GLY A 37 -10.62 10.00 -7.02
C GLY A 37 -11.17 8.76 -7.70
N SER A 38 -11.46 8.87 -8.99
CA SER A 38 -11.94 7.74 -9.78
C SER A 38 -11.32 7.71 -11.17
N ILE A 39 -11.23 6.52 -11.73
CA ILE A 39 -10.89 6.28 -13.12
C ILE A 39 -12.14 5.72 -13.80
N THR A 40 -12.53 6.34 -14.90
CA THR A 40 -13.69 5.95 -15.69
C THR A 40 -13.30 5.78 -17.15
N GLY A 41 -14.11 5.06 -17.91
CA GLY A 41 -13.89 5.00 -19.34
C GLY A 41 -14.73 3.95 -20.03
N THR A 42 -14.44 3.76 -21.32
CA THR A 42 -15.14 2.79 -22.16
C THR A 42 -14.17 1.84 -22.83
N VAL A 43 -14.60 0.58 -22.95
CA VAL A 43 -13.89 -0.46 -23.69
C VAL A 43 -14.67 -0.80 -24.96
N VAL A 44 -13.99 -0.77 -26.10
CA VAL A 44 -14.57 -1.05 -27.42
C VAL A 44 -13.77 -2.09 -28.18
N ASP A 45 -14.40 -2.72 -29.17
CA ASP A 45 -13.71 -3.60 -30.10
C ASP A 45 -12.72 -2.81 -30.97
N ALA A 46 -11.48 -3.28 -31.04
CA ALA A 46 -10.43 -2.60 -31.78
C ALA A 46 -10.58 -2.70 -33.31
N ILE A 47 -11.31 -3.71 -33.81
CA ILE A 47 -11.62 -3.89 -35.23
C ILE A 47 -12.88 -3.11 -35.59
N GLU A 48 -13.89 -3.15 -34.73
CA GLU A 48 -15.17 -2.49 -34.95
C GLU A 48 -15.54 -1.55 -33.76
N PRO A 49 -14.93 -0.36 -33.64
CA PRO A 49 -15.02 0.51 -32.46
C PRO A 49 -16.41 1.04 -32.11
N ILE A 50 -17.39 0.83 -32.98
CA ILE A 50 -18.80 1.11 -32.69
C ILE A 50 -19.40 0.10 -31.70
N TYR A 51 -18.79 -1.08 -31.55
CA TYR A 51 -19.22 -2.10 -30.60
C TYR A 51 -18.47 -1.94 -29.29
N THR A 52 -19.22 -1.57 -28.26
CA THR A 52 -18.75 -1.55 -26.88
C THR A 52 -18.70 -2.95 -26.30
N ILE A 53 -17.71 -3.24 -25.46
CA ILE A 53 -17.49 -4.58 -24.93
C ILE A 53 -17.90 -4.64 -23.45
N SER A 54 -18.92 -5.43 -23.15
CA SER A 54 -19.40 -5.69 -21.79
C SER A 54 -18.63 -6.82 -21.10
N ASN A 55 -18.74 -6.88 -19.77
CA ASN A 55 -18.17 -7.92 -18.93
C ASN A 55 -16.64 -8.06 -19.02
N ILE A 56 -15.92 -6.97 -19.30
CA ILE A 56 -14.46 -6.91 -19.17
C ILE A 56 -14.11 -6.54 -17.74
N LYS A 57 -13.26 -7.35 -17.10
CA LYS A 57 -12.71 -7.03 -15.79
C LYS A 57 -11.57 -6.03 -15.98
N VAL A 58 -11.66 -4.93 -15.24
CA VAL A 58 -10.68 -3.85 -15.21
C VAL A 58 -10.05 -3.85 -13.82
N ASP A 59 -8.78 -4.23 -13.73
CA ASP A 59 -8.01 -4.27 -12.48
C ASP A 59 -7.10 -3.03 -12.39
N PHE A 60 -7.08 -2.40 -11.21
CA PHE A 60 -6.30 -1.21 -10.92
C PHE A 60 -5.14 -1.57 -10.00
N TYR A 61 -3.92 -1.32 -10.46
CA TYR A 61 -2.70 -1.62 -9.73
C TYR A 61 -1.96 -0.34 -9.38
N ASN A 62 -1.35 -0.30 -8.20
CA ASN A 62 -0.34 0.70 -7.87
C ASN A 62 0.79 0.63 -8.90
N SER A 63 1.16 1.76 -9.51
CA SER A 63 2.11 1.78 -10.63
C SER A 63 3.54 1.38 -10.26
N THR A 64 3.88 1.42 -8.97
CA THR A 64 5.23 1.20 -8.45
C THR A 64 5.39 -0.24 -7.98
N ASN A 65 4.52 -0.71 -7.08
CA ASN A 65 4.73 -1.99 -6.38
C ASN A 65 3.85 -3.15 -6.87
N HIS A 66 3.07 -2.96 -7.95
CA HIS A 66 2.14 -3.98 -8.50
C HIS A 66 1.03 -4.42 -7.54
N GLU A 67 0.77 -3.67 -6.47
CA GLU A 67 -0.32 -3.98 -5.55
C GLU A 67 -1.69 -3.77 -6.22
N HIS A 68 -2.58 -4.75 -6.09
CA HIS A 68 -3.95 -4.65 -6.58
C HIS A 68 -4.78 -3.82 -5.60
N LEU A 69 -5.32 -2.70 -6.08
CA LEU A 69 -6.05 -1.73 -5.25
C LEU A 69 -7.55 -1.72 -5.50
N GLY A 70 -8.00 -2.32 -6.61
CA GLY A 70 -9.42 -2.35 -6.93
C GLY A 70 -9.72 -3.04 -8.25
N SER A 71 -11.01 -3.30 -8.47
CA SER A 71 -11.47 -3.82 -9.75
C SER A 71 -12.86 -3.30 -10.10
N SER A 72 -13.15 -3.25 -11.39
CA SER A 72 -14.45 -2.93 -11.95
C SER A 72 -14.78 -3.88 -13.10
N VAL A 73 -16.02 -3.87 -13.56
CA VAL A 73 -16.47 -4.64 -14.71
C VAL A 73 -17.22 -3.72 -15.66
N THR A 74 -16.92 -3.80 -16.96
CA THR A 74 -17.62 -3.00 -17.95
C THR A 74 -19.10 -3.39 -18.05
N ASN A 75 -19.99 -2.41 -18.08
CA ASN A 75 -21.41 -2.62 -18.25
C ASN A 75 -21.78 -2.91 -19.73
N PHE A 76 -23.08 -2.98 -20.04
CA PHE A 76 -23.56 -3.28 -21.40
C PHE A 76 -23.14 -2.25 -22.46
N ASN A 77 -22.78 -1.03 -22.07
CA ASN A 77 -22.25 0.04 -22.94
C ASN A 77 -20.71 0.06 -22.94
N GLY A 78 -20.05 -0.98 -22.45
CA GLY A 78 -18.60 -1.03 -22.28
C GLY A 78 -18.02 -0.04 -21.28
N PHE A 79 -18.86 0.66 -20.52
CA PHE A 79 -18.43 1.66 -19.54
C PHE A 79 -18.01 0.99 -18.22
N PHE A 80 -16.89 1.43 -17.66
CA PHE A 80 -16.45 1.05 -16.32
C PHE A 80 -16.20 2.29 -15.44
N ASN A 81 -16.26 2.07 -14.14
CA ASN A 81 -15.91 3.05 -13.11
C ASN A 81 -15.20 2.32 -11.98
N SER A 82 -14.00 2.76 -11.61
CA SER A 82 -13.21 2.18 -10.51
C SER A 82 -13.88 2.30 -9.13
N GLY A 83 -14.85 3.20 -8.97
CA GLY A 83 -15.25 3.70 -7.67
C GLY A 83 -14.17 4.63 -7.09
N ASN A 84 -14.13 4.70 -5.76
CA ASN A 84 -13.15 5.51 -5.05
C ASN A 84 -11.80 4.79 -4.99
N LEU A 85 -10.79 5.34 -5.66
CA LEU A 85 -9.40 4.94 -5.56
C LEU A 85 -8.64 5.96 -4.69
N PRO A 86 -7.69 5.52 -3.85
CA PRO A 86 -6.75 6.41 -3.18
C PRO A 86 -6.03 7.34 -4.16
N ILE A 87 -5.56 8.50 -3.70
CA ILE A 87 -4.66 9.34 -4.50
C ILE A 87 -3.38 8.56 -4.79
N GLY A 88 -2.93 8.62 -6.05
CA GLY A 88 -1.68 7.97 -6.46
C GLY A 88 -1.62 7.72 -7.96
N SER A 89 -0.61 6.95 -8.34
CA SER A 89 -0.30 6.59 -9.72
C SER A 89 -0.69 5.13 -9.97
N TYR A 90 -1.40 4.88 -11.07
CA TYR A 90 -2.02 3.60 -11.36
C TYR A 90 -1.64 3.03 -12.72
N ARG A 91 -1.56 1.70 -12.80
CA ARG A 91 -1.53 0.94 -14.05
C ARG A 91 -2.78 0.07 -14.12
N ILE A 92 -3.38 -0.02 -15.31
CA ILE A 92 -4.73 -0.60 -15.47
C ILE A 92 -4.64 -1.82 -16.38
N MET A 93 -5.18 -2.96 -15.93
CA MET A 93 -5.25 -4.18 -16.72
C MET A 93 -6.69 -4.47 -17.12
N PHE A 94 -6.89 -4.82 -18.39
CA PHE A 94 -8.16 -5.27 -18.95
C PHE A 94 -8.08 -6.77 -19.24
N LYS A 95 -9.09 -7.55 -18.83
CA LYS A 95 -9.17 -8.99 -19.15
C LYS A 95 -10.61 -9.49 -19.26
N SER A 96 -10.82 -10.50 -20.09
CA SER A 96 -12.12 -11.18 -20.17
C SER A 96 -12.51 -11.84 -18.85
N THR A 97 -13.81 -11.87 -18.59
CA THR A 97 -14.43 -12.70 -17.57
C THR A 97 -15.11 -13.91 -18.22
N PRO A 98 -15.47 -14.96 -17.47
CA PRO A 98 -16.24 -16.09 -18.01
C PRO A 98 -17.59 -15.69 -18.65
N SER A 99 -18.12 -14.51 -18.30
CA SER A 99 -19.36 -13.95 -18.83
C SER A 99 -19.14 -12.93 -19.97
N SER A 100 -17.91 -12.72 -20.43
CA SER A 100 -17.64 -11.88 -21.61
C SER A 100 -18.27 -12.47 -22.87
N PRO A 101 -18.82 -11.63 -23.79
CA PRO A 101 -19.40 -12.10 -25.04
C PRO A 101 -18.38 -12.73 -26.00
N ALA A 102 -17.10 -12.42 -25.81
CA ALA A 102 -15.97 -13.01 -26.51
C ALA A 102 -14.74 -13.07 -25.59
N SER A 103 -13.76 -13.88 -25.97
CA SER A 103 -12.45 -13.90 -25.36
C SER A 103 -11.57 -12.80 -25.96
N PHE A 104 -10.93 -12.03 -25.08
CA PHE A 104 -9.99 -10.98 -25.43
C PHE A 104 -8.66 -11.25 -24.75
N TYR A 105 -7.56 -10.86 -25.38
CA TYR A 105 -6.26 -10.93 -24.75
C TYR A 105 -6.22 -9.97 -23.55
N PRO A 106 -5.75 -10.41 -22.37
CA PRO A 106 -5.47 -9.46 -21.30
C PRO A 106 -4.48 -8.40 -21.80
N LYS A 107 -4.55 -7.17 -21.29
CA LYS A 107 -3.53 -6.16 -21.58
C LYS A 107 -3.51 -5.09 -20.52
N TYR A 108 -2.35 -4.46 -20.34
CA TYR A 108 -2.27 -3.19 -19.65
C TYR A 108 -2.57 -2.01 -20.59
N LEU A 109 -3.10 -0.93 -20.03
CA LEU A 109 -3.38 0.32 -20.75
C LEU A 109 -2.14 0.81 -21.50
N GLY A 110 -2.32 1.19 -22.76
CA GLY A 110 -1.27 1.77 -23.61
C GLY A 110 -0.24 0.77 -24.13
N ASN A 111 -0.31 -0.50 -23.72
CA ASN A 111 0.44 -1.55 -24.41
C ASN A 111 -0.21 -1.81 -25.78
N LEU A 112 0.64 -1.97 -26.80
CA LEU A 112 0.20 -2.27 -28.15
C LEU A 112 -0.56 -3.59 -28.21
N ASN A 113 -1.59 -3.61 -29.05
CA ASN A 113 -2.41 -4.77 -29.31
C ASN A 113 -1.56 -5.91 -29.90
N GLY A 114 -1.30 -6.93 -29.08
CA GLY A 114 -0.57 -8.13 -29.50
C GLY A 114 -0.39 -9.10 -28.34
N TYR A 115 -0.50 -10.39 -28.65
CA TYR A 115 -0.36 -11.56 -27.76
C TYR A 115 0.92 -11.59 -26.87
N LYS A 116 1.83 -10.63 -27.01
CA LYS A 116 3.16 -10.64 -26.36
C LYS A 116 3.43 -9.45 -25.44
N SER A 117 2.56 -8.43 -25.38
CA SER A 117 2.83 -7.20 -24.62
C SER A 117 1.92 -7.05 -23.41
N PHE A 118 2.21 -7.86 -22.39
CA PHE A 118 1.60 -7.76 -21.06
C PHE A 118 2.53 -7.04 -20.07
N ASP A 119 3.51 -6.28 -20.58
CA ASP A 119 4.53 -5.65 -19.77
C ASP A 119 3.90 -4.56 -18.88
N PHE A 120 3.85 -4.84 -17.58
CA PHE A 120 3.40 -3.90 -16.57
C PHE A 120 4.25 -2.63 -16.58
N CYS A 121 5.57 -2.75 -16.74
CA CYS A 121 6.51 -1.64 -16.59
C CYS A 121 6.48 -0.65 -17.75
N SER A 122 6.18 -1.13 -18.96
CA SER A 122 5.99 -0.27 -20.12
C SER A 122 4.60 0.36 -20.22
N SER A 123 3.65 -0.04 -19.37
CA SER A 123 2.26 0.42 -19.53
C SER A 123 2.11 1.92 -19.28
N THR A 124 0.96 2.47 -19.68
CA THR A 124 0.62 3.86 -19.35
C THR A 124 0.30 3.97 -17.87
N ILE A 125 0.82 5.03 -17.24
CA ILE A 125 0.49 5.44 -15.88
C ILE A 125 -0.66 6.44 -15.91
N VAL A 126 -1.63 6.24 -15.03
CA VAL A 126 -2.80 7.12 -14.84
C VAL A 126 -2.75 7.68 -13.43
N GLU A 127 -2.71 9.01 -13.33
CA GLU A 127 -2.73 9.71 -12.06
C GLU A 127 -4.15 9.88 -11.54
N VAL A 128 -4.34 9.61 -10.26
CA VAL A 128 -5.56 9.93 -9.50
C VAL A 128 -5.19 11.00 -8.48
N THR A 129 -5.79 12.17 -8.63
CA THR A 129 -5.65 13.29 -7.69
C THR A 129 -6.94 13.50 -6.90
N ASN A 130 -6.88 14.31 -5.85
CA ASN A 130 -8.01 14.53 -4.95
C ASN A 130 -9.28 14.98 -5.67
N ASN A 131 -10.38 14.23 -5.50
CA ASN A 131 -11.68 14.48 -6.13
C ASN A 131 -11.63 14.58 -7.66
N SER A 132 -10.67 13.90 -8.30
CA SER A 132 -10.55 13.88 -9.76
C SER A 132 -11.28 12.69 -10.39
N ILE A 133 -11.67 12.87 -11.64
CA ILE A 133 -12.14 11.80 -12.53
C ILE A 133 -11.18 11.76 -13.71
N SER A 134 -10.38 10.69 -13.79
CA SER A 134 -9.51 10.42 -14.94
C SER A 134 -10.30 9.59 -15.96
N ASN A 135 -10.26 9.97 -17.24
CA ASN A 135 -10.95 9.26 -18.32
C ASN A 135 -9.95 8.46 -19.15
N VAL A 136 -10.22 7.17 -19.32
CA VAL A 136 -9.33 6.21 -20.00
C VAL A 136 -10.15 5.30 -20.91
N ASN A 137 -9.97 5.43 -22.22
CA ASN A 137 -10.63 4.55 -23.19
C ASN A 137 -9.64 3.53 -23.72
N GLU A 138 -10.12 2.31 -23.97
CA GLU A 138 -9.27 1.21 -24.43
C GLU A 138 -9.96 0.41 -25.54
N ASN A 139 -9.14 -0.06 -26.48
CA ASN A 139 -9.58 -0.85 -27.61
C ASN A 139 -9.03 -2.28 -27.44
N MET A 140 -9.90 -3.28 -27.36
CA MET A 140 -9.50 -4.68 -27.20
C MET A 140 -9.67 -5.47 -28.50
N LEU A 141 -8.70 -6.33 -28.81
CA LEU A 141 -8.80 -7.28 -29.92
C LEU A 141 -9.34 -8.62 -29.43
N VAL A 142 -10.34 -9.15 -30.15
CA VAL A 142 -10.84 -10.52 -29.97
C VAL A 142 -9.70 -11.51 -30.22
N THR A 143 -9.61 -12.54 -29.38
CA THR A 143 -8.59 -13.58 -29.54
C THR A 143 -8.86 -14.41 -30.81
N THR A 144 -7.91 -14.44 -31.74
CA THR A 144 -7.78 -15.53 -32.71
C THR A 144 -7.01 -16.70 -32.09
N PRO A 145 -7.07 -17.93 -32.65
CA PRO A 145 -6.48 -19.12 -32.03
C PRO A 145 -5.06 -18.89 -31.52
N ILE A 146 -4.87 -19.25 -30.25
CA ILE A 146 -3.69 -18.96 -29.45
C ILE A 146 -2.51 -19.83 -29.92
N GLU A 147 -1.36 -19.21 -30.12
CA GLU A 147 -0.08 -19.93 -30.17
C GLU A 147 0.16 -20.46 -28.74
N ILE A 148 0.15 -21.78 -28.54
CA ILE A 148 0.36 -22.35 -27.20
C ILE A 148 1.81 -22.08 -26.81
N ILE A 149 2.02 -21.22 -25.81
CA ILE A 149 3.32 -21.13 -25.14
C ILE A 149 3.42 -22.34 -24.22
N GLU A 150 4.43 -23.18 -24.46
CA GLU A 150 4.75 -24.26 -23.53
C GLU A 150 5.21 -23.66 -22.20
N PRO A 151 4.63 -24.11 -21.07
CA PRO A 151 5.07 -23.63 -19.77
C PRO A 151 6.50 -24.06 -19.49
N VAL A 152 7.21 -23.25 -18.73
CA VAL A 152 8.50 -23.61 -18.15
C VAL A 152 8.25 -24.15 -16.75
N ARG A 153 8.78 -25.34 -16.45
CA ARG A 153 8.78 -25.83 -15.08
C ARG A 153 9.74 -25.00 -14.22
N PHE A 154 9.21 -24.55 -13.11
CA PHE A 154 9.86 -23.59 -12.23
C PHE A 154 9.78 -24.08 -10.78
N LYS A 155 10.91 -24.00 -10.08
CA LYS A 155 11.03 -24.26 -8.64
C LYS A 155 11.86 -23.14 -8.02
N GLY A 156 11.50 -22.72 -6.82
CA GLY A 156 12.21 -21.67 -6.11
C GLY A 156 12.47 -22.03 -4.66
N GLU A 157 13.63 -21.69 -4.14
CA GLU A 157 13.92 -21.73 -2.71
C GLU A 157 14.57 -20.41 -2.30
N GLY A 158 14.41 -19.98 -1.07
CA GLY A 158 15.13 -18.83 -0.60
C GLY A 158 15.10 -18.61 0.90
N ARG A 159 15.90 -17.65 1.33
CA ARG A 159 16.08 -17.25 2.74
C ARG A 159 15.93 -15.75 2.88
N VAL A 160 15.40 -15.32 4.02
CA VAL A 160 15.21 -13.90 4.31
C VAL A 160 16.01 -13.47 5.54
N TYR A 161 16.80 -12.43 5.40
CA TYR A 161 17.70 -11.90 6.41
C TYR A 161 17.33 -10.47 6.80
N ASP A 162 17.63 -10.10 8.03
CA ASP A 162 17.63 -8.71 8.48
C ASP A 162 18.89 -8.02 7.95
N THR A 163 18.73 -6.91 7.20
CA THR A 163 19.85 -6.19 6.59
C THR A 163 20.86 -5.69 7.64
N GLU A 164 20.42 -5.36 8.86
CA GLU A 164 21.29 -4.80 9.89
C GLU A 164 22.10 -5.87 10.62
N THR A 165 21.48 -7.01 10.92
CA THR A 165 22.09 -8.04 11.77
C THR A 165 22.62 -9.24 11.01
N ASP A 166 22.28 -9.39 9.73
CA ASP A 166 22.54 -10.58 8.90
C ASP A 166 21.93 -11.87 9.53
N GLU A 167 20.95 -11.71 10.43
CA GLU A 167 20.22 -12.82 11.05
C GLU A 167 18.97 -13.18 10.23
N LEU A 168 18.62 -14.47 10.25
CA LEU A 168 17.40 -14.97 9.60
C LEU A 168 16.13 -14.41 10.25
N ILE A 169 15.21 -13.92 9.43
CA ILE A 169 13.88 -13.52 9.87
C ILE A 169 12.96 -14.75 9.81
N LYS A 170 12.50 -15.20 10.98
CA LYS A 170 11.89 -16.53 11.14
C LYS A 170 10.36 -16.56 11.10
N GLU A 171 9.71 -15.42 11.24
CA GLU A 171 8.25 -15.33 11.31
C GLU A 171 7.75 -13.99 10.80
N GLY A 172 6.44 -13.89 10.55
CA GLY A 172 5.78 -12.66 10.15
C GLY A 172 5.92 -12.31 8.66
N LEU A 173 6.66 -13.07 7.86
CA LEU A 173 6.84 -12.76 6.45
C LEU A 173 5.82 -13.45 5.54
N GLN A 174 5.56 -12.79 4.43
CA GLN A 174 4.79 -13.27 3.29
C GLN A 174 5.67 -13.16 2.03
N VAL A 175 5.76 -14.24 1.26
CA VAL A 175 6.42 -14.23 -0.05
C VAL A 175 5.37 -14.27 -1.15
N THR A 176 5.42 -13.29 -2.04
CA THR A 176 4.50 -13.14 -3.17
C THR A 176 5.26 -13.27 -4.48
N ILE A 177 4.79 -14.15 -5.36
CA ILE A 177 5.30 -14.32 -6.72
C ILE A 177 4.37 -13.61 -7.68
N TYR A 178 4.93 -12.77 -8.54
CA TYR A 178 4.23 -12.05 -9.58
C TYR A 178 4.71 -12.51 -10.96
N GLU A 179 3.80 -13.01 -11.80
CA GLU A 179 4.07 -13.22 -13.22
C GLU A 179 3.98 -11.90 -13.98
N GLU A 180 5.03 -11.56 -14.73
CA GLU A 180 5.12 -10.29 -15.46
C GLU A 180 4.02 -10.14 -16.50
N LYS A 181 3.52 -11.25 -17.08
CA LYS A 181 2.54 -11.20 -18.16
C LYS A 181 1.07 -11.27 -17.75
N GLY A 182 0.73 -11.19 -16.46
CA GLY A 182 -0.64 -10.90 -15.99
C GLY A 182 -1.76 -11.89 -16.37
N VAL A 183 -1.49 -12.98 -17.10
CA VAL A 183 -2.49 -13.99 -17.47
C VAL A 183 -2.79 -14.94 -16.30
N PHE A 184 -1.84 -15.10 -15.38
CA PHE A 184 -1.99 -15.87 -14.16
C PHE A 184 -1.54 -15.03 -12.96
N GLN A 185 -2.51 -14.42 -12.27
CA GLN A 185 -2.38 -14.29 -10.82
C GLN A 185 -2.80 -15.64 -10.24
N ARG A 186 -1.88 -16.59 -10.08
CA ARG A 186 -2.03 -17.41 -8.88
C ARG A 186 -1.84 -16.41 -7.74
N SER A 187 -2.88 -16.21 -6.92
CA SER A 187 -2.60 -15.81 -5.54
C SER A 187 -1.58 -16.83 -5.05
N PRO A 188 -0.31 -16.45 -4.87
CA PRO A 188 0.71 -17.42 -4.58
C PRO A 188 0.30 -18.06 -3.26
N ASP A 189 0.36 -19.39 -3.23
CA ASP A 189 0.29 -20.13 -1.98
C ASP A 189 1.08 -19.34 -0.94
N PHE A 190 0.42 -18.93 0.14
CA PHE A 190 1.05 -18.19 1.21
C PHE A 190 2.16 -19.07 1.76
N ILE A 191 3.37 -18.90 1.25
CA ILE A 191 4.54 -19.57 1.81
C ILE A 191 4.95 -18.70 2.98
N ASN A 192 4.36 -18.99 4.13
CA ASN A 192 4.93 -18.56 5.39
C ASN A 192 6.32 -19.21 5.46
N PRO A 193 7.40 -18.42 5.61
CA PRO A 193 8.70 -19.02 5.84
C PRO A 193 8.60 -19.97 7.03
N GLY A 194 9.28 -21.10 6.93
CA GLY A 194 9.38 -22.03 8.04
C GLY A 194 10.09 -21.37 9.23
N VAL A 195 10.19 -22.12 10.34
CA VAL A 195 10.86 -21.70 11.58
C VAL A 195 12.32 -21.22 11.41
N ASP A 196 12.91 -21.45 10.23
CA ASP A 196 14.28 -21.08 9.87
C ASP A 196 14.38 -19.88 8.91
N GLY A 197 13.26 -19.23 8.54
CA GLY A 197 13.27 -18.12 7.57
C GLY A 197 13.41 -18.56 6.11
N ASP A 198 13.31 -19.87 5.88
CA ASP A 198 13.37 -20.51 4.56
C ASP A 198 11.97 -20.53 3.93
N TYR A 199 11.88 -20.18 2.66
CA TYR A 199 10.68 -20.38 1.83
C TYR A 199 11.00 -21.30 0.66
N SER A 200 10.06 -22.17 0.31
CA SER A 200 10.17 -23.04 -0.86
C SER A 200 8.90 -22.98 -1.68
N TYR A 201 9.07 -22.85 -2.98
CA TYR A 201 8.03 -22.95 -3.97
C TYR A 201 8.21 -24.26 -4.72
N GLY A 202 7.16 -25.10 -4.68
CA GLY A 202 7.14 -26.38 -5.38
C GLY A 202 7.24 -26.20 -6.90
N GLU A 203 7.40 -27.31 -7.61
CA GLU A 203 7.36 -27.28 -9.08
C GLU A 203 6.02 -26.72 -9.56
N THR A 204 6.07 -25.62 -10.30
CA THR A 204 4.93 -25.06 -11.04
C THR A 204 5.30 -24.87 -12.51
N ASP A 205 4.27 -24.73 -13.32
CA ASP A 205 4.38 -24.20 -14.67
C ASP A 205 4.26 -22.67 -14.64
N ILE A 206 5.22 -21.96 -15.22
CA ILE A 206 5.17 -20.51 -15.46
C ILE A 206 5.13 -20.21 -16.96
N PHE A 207 4.43 -19.14 -17.35
CA PHE A 207 4.29 -18.72 -18.75
C PHE A 207 5.02 -17.41 -19.07
N SER A 208 5.62 -16.78 -18.06
CA SER A 208 6.45 -15.58 -18.18
C SER A 208 7.48 -15.52 -17.07
N PRO A 209 8.52 -14.67 -17.21
CA PRO A 209 9.37 -14.34 -16.08
C PRO A 209 8.54 -13.92 -14.86
N ILE A 210 9.01 -14.31 -13.68
CA ILE A 210 8.41 -13.95 -12.41
C ILE A 210 9.26 -12.94 -11.65
N ARG A 211 8.63 -12.24 -10.72
CA ARG A 211 9.29 -11.39 -9.73
C ARG A 211 8.81 -11.82 -8.34
N ILE A 212 9.70 -11.75 -7.37
CA ILE A 212 9.41 -12.20 -6.00
C ILE A 212 9.43 -10.97 -5.11
N ARG A 213 8.38 -10.79 -4.32
CA ARG A 213 8.30 -9.78 -3.28
C ARG A 213 8.23 -10.47 -1.93
N VAL A 214 9.01 -10.01 -0.97
CA VAL A 214 8.90 -10.41 0.42
C VAL A 214 8.31 -9.23 1.19
N SER A 215 7.29 -9.50 1.99
CA SER A 215 6.56 -8.51 2.77
C SER A 215 6.44 -8.97 4.21
N ASP A 216 6.45 -8.05 5.15
CA ASP A 216 6.22 -8.36 6.55
C ASP A 216 4.78 -8.03 6.96
N THR A 217 4.03 -9.06 7.30
CA THR A 217 2.64 -8.98 7.76
C THR A 217 2.49 -8.28 9.11
N GLN A 218 3.58 -8.13 9.86
CA GLN A 218 3.63 -7.43 11.14
C GLN A 218 4.13 -5.98 11.01
N GLY A 219 4.62 -5.57 9.83
CA GLY A 219 5.11 -4.20 9.58
C GLY A 219 6.39 -3.82 10.34
N LYS A 220 7.20 -4.79 10.77
CA LYS A 220 8.54 -4.60 11.34
C LYS A 220 9.60 -4.39 10.25
N TYR A 221 9.39 -4.90 9.03
CA TYR A 221 10.30 -4.78 7.90
C TYR A 221 9.66 -4.11 6.68
N PHE A 222 10.45 -3.34 5.93
CA PHE A 222 10.02 -2.80 4.64
C PHE A 222 9.84 -3.93 3.62
N PRO A 223 8.70 -3.99 2.90
CA PRO A 223 8.56 -4.91 1.79
C PRO A 223 9.61 -4.64 0.71
N GLN A 224 10.18 -5.69 0.13
CA GLN A 224 11.16 -5.57 -0.94
C GLN A 224 11.02 -6.69 -1.97
N TYR A 225 11.38 -6.36 -3.20
CA TYR A 225 11.54 -7.35 -4.26
C TYR A 225 12.90 -8.05 -4.16
N TYR A 226 12.97 -9.29 -4.63
CA TYR A 226 14.20 -10.04 -4.75
C TYR A 226 15.25 -9.28 -5.55
N ASN A 227 16.48 -9.25 -5.02
CA ASN A 227 17.64 -8.57 -5.57
C ASN A 227 17.45 -7.05 -5.73
N ALA A 228 16.51 -6.45 -4.99
CA ALA A 228 16.53 -5.02 -4.73
C ALA A 228 17.77 -4.66 -3.89
N ASP A 229 18.29 -3.44 -4.05
CA ASP A 229 19.36 -2.95 -3.18
C ASP A 229 18.84 -2.90 -1.74
N PRO A 230 19.40 -3.69 -0.81
CA PRO A 230 18.86 -3.81 0.54
C PRO A 230 18.99 -2.53 1.37
N ASN A 231 19.83 -1.59 0.93
CA ASN A 231 20.00 -0.28 1.57
C ASN A 231 19.02 0.77 1.05
N ILE A 232 18.24 0.46 0.03
CA ILE A 232 17.28 1.40 -0.55
C ILE A 232 15.87 0.88 -0.27
N GLN A 233 15.04 1.71 0.37
CA GLN A 233 13.63 1.45 0.63
C GLN A 233 12.83 1.54 -0.67
N ILE A 234 13.02 0.59 -1.58
CA ILE A 234 12.36 0.57 -2.88
C ILE A 234 11.52 -0.70 -3.00
N ASP A 235 10.22 -0.53 -2.86
CA ASP A 235 9.20 -1.52 -3.22
C ASP A 235 8.79 -1.30 -4.69
N ASP A 236 9.76 -1.32 -5.61
CA ASP A 236 9.54 -1.07 -7.04
C ASP A 236 9.60 -2.37 -7.83
N PHE A 237 8.45 -2.77 -8.35
CA PHE A 237 8.28 -3.94 -9.18
C PHE A 237 9.17 -3.87 -10.43
N CYS A 238 9.27 -2.71 -11.07
CA CYS A 238 9.95 -2.55 -12.35
C CYS A 238 11.46 -2.47 -12.24
N ALA A 239 11.98 -2.03 -11.10
CA ALA A 239 13.40 -2.05 -10.81
C ALA A 239 13.92 -3.44 -10.37
N SER A 240 13.02 -4.38 -10.05
CA SER A 240 13.41 -5.69 -9.52
C SER A 240 14.01 -6.63 -10.59
N THR A 241 14.56 -7.77 -10.15
CA THR A 241 15.04 -8.82 -11.06
C THR A 241 13.90 -9.73 -11.50
N ALA A 242 13.74 -9.92 -12.81
CA ALA A 242 12.86 -10.92 -13.39
C ALA A 242 13.57 -12.27 -13.50
N LEU A 243 12.89 -13.36 -13.14
CA LEU A 243 13.42 -14.73 -13.12
C LEU A 243 12.64 -15.61 -14.10
N ASP A 244 13.33 -16.28 -15.01
CA ASP A 244 12.75 -17.16 -16.03
C ASP A 244 13.10 -18.65 -15.83
N SER A 245 13.78 -18.97 -14.74
CA SER A 245 14.32 -20.30 -14.44
C SER A 245 14.41 -20.51 -12.92
N SER A 246 14.55 -21.77 -12.52
CA SER A 246 14.60 -22.14 -11.10
C SER A 246 15.75 -21.44 -10.37
N PHE A 247 15.52 -21.06 -9.11
CA PHE A 247 16.43 -20.17 -8.38
C PHE A 247 16.63 -20.59 -6.91
N ILE A 248 17.72 -20.09 -6.33
CA ILE A 248 17.95 -20.03 -4.89
C ILE A 248 18.20 -18.56 -4.55
N ALA A 249 17.35 -17.97 -3.71
CA ALA A 249 17.38 -16.56 -3.38
C ALA A 249 17.85 -16.30 -1.95
N GLN A 250 18.58 -15.20 -1.78
CA GLN A 250 18.74 -14.53 -0.50
C GLN A 250 18.10 -13.16 -0.63
N THR A 251 17.18 -12.84 0.26
CA THR A 251 16.54 -11.53 0.33
C THR A 251 16.89 -10.89 1.66
N TYR A 252 17.24 -9.61 1.63
CA TYR A 252 17.56 -8.84 2.81
C TYR A 252 16.47 -7.80 3.01
N LEU A 253 15.88 -7.74 4.19
CA LEU A 253 14.85 -6.78 4.52
C LEU A 253 15.39 -5.73 5.48
N LEU A 254 15.19 -4.47 5.12
CA LEU A 254 15.47 -3.37 6.00
C LEU A 254 14.38 -3.27 7.06
N LYS A 255 14.79 -3.28 8.33
CA LYS A 255 13.88 -3.08 9.45
C LYS A 255 13.30 -1.66 9.38
N ILE A 256 11.98 -1.53 9.49
CA ILE A 256 11.34 -0.22 9.59
C ILE A 256 11.81 0.40 10.91
N PRO A 257 12.41 1.60 10.91
CA PRO A 257 12.66 2.33 12.14
C PRO A 257 11.33 2.46 12.89
N LEU A 258 11.24 1.97 14.14
CA LEU A 258 9.99 1.98 14.91
C LEU A 258 9.31 3.37 14.93
N THR A 259 10.07 4.45 14.72
CA THR A 259 9.59 5.82 14.62
C THR A 259 8.61 6.09 13.47
N GLU A 260 8.69 5.37 12.35
CA GLU A 260 7.78 5.53 11.20
C GLU A 260 6.44 4.83 11.44
N ASN A 261 6.46 3.65 12.06
CA ASN A 261 5.24 2.94 12.49
C ASN A 261 4.41 3.81 13.47
N ILE A 262 5.10 4.44 14.44
CA ILE A 262 4.44 5.37 15.38
C ILE A 262 3.78 6.54 14.66
N ILE A 263 4.37 7.09 13.58
CA ILE A 263 3.74 8.18 12.81
C ILE A 263 2.45 7.70 12.15
N SER A 264 2.46 6.50 11.55
CA SER A 264 1.27 5.93 10.92
C SER A 264 0.15 5.78 11.94
N GLN A 265 0.43 5.16 13.09
CA GLN A 265 -0.58 4.98 14.13
C GLN A 265 -1.14 6.29 14.70
N VAL A 266 -0.31 7.31 14.85
CA VAL A 266 -0.79 8.64 15.28
C VAL A 266 -1.78 9.22 14.27
N ASN A 267 -1.57 8.99 12.97
CA ASN A 267 -2.49 9.45 11.93
C ASN A 267 -3.81 8.65 11.97
N ASP A 268 -3.73 7.35 12.24
CA ASP A 268 -4.89 6.43 12.30
C ASP A 268 -5.81 6.72 13.50
N TYR A 269 -5.30 7.31 14.58
CA TYR A 269 -6.11 7.73 15.73
C TYR A 269 -7.01 8.95 15.46
N GLY A 270 -6.98 9.53 14.26
CA GLY A 270 -7.93 10.56 13.85
C GLY A 270 -7.79 11.88 14.63
N LEU A 271 -6.57 12.19 15.08
CA LEU A 271 -6.30 13.45 15.76
C LEU A 271 -6.55 14.65 14.83
N PRO A 272 -7.00 15.81 15.35
CA PRO A 272 -7.08 17.04 14.56
C PRO A 272 -5.73 17.39 13.94
N ALA A 273 -5.72 17.94 12.72
CA ALA A 273 -4.49 18.17 11.94
C ALA A 273 -3.38 18.92 12.73
N ASP A 274 -3.74 19.95 13.50
CA ASP A 274 -2.78 20.67 14.34
C ASP A 274 -2.19 19.80 15.46
N SER A 275 -3.01 18.91 16.02
CA SER A 275 -2.60 17.95 17.05
C SER A 275 -1.73 16.84 16.45
N THR A 276 -2.05 16.33 15.27
CA THR A 276 -1.23 15.37 14.51
C THR A 276 0.13 15.98 14.18
N LYS A 277 0.15 17.19 13.60
CA LYS A 277 1.40 17.94 13.33
C LYS A 277 2.21 18.18 14.60
N PHE A 278 1.54 18.54 15.69
CA PHE A 278 2.19 18.73 16.98
C PHE A 278 2.79 17.42 17.50
N VAL A 279 2.05 16.32 17.47
CA VAL A 279 2.52 15.01 17.95
C VAL A 279 3.62 14.43 17.06
N ASN A 280 3.52 14.54 15.73
CA ASN A 280 4.48 13.96 14.79
C ASN A 280 5.79 14.75 14.67
N ALA A 281 5.82 16.04 15.01
CA ALA A 281 7.03 16.85 14.82
C ALA A 281 8.30 16.31 15.50
N PRO A 282 8.29 15.73 16.72
CA PRO A 282 9.45 15.06 17.30
C PRO A 282 9.78 13.74 16.59
N LEU A 283 8.79 12.98 16.11
CA LEU A 283 9.00 11.73 15.36
C LEU A 283 9.70 12.00 14.02
N VAL A 284 9.27 13.04 13.28
CA VAL A 284 9.93 13.43 12.02
C VAL A 284 11.39 13.82 12.25
N LYS A 285 11.71 14.47 13.38
CA LYS A 285 13.11 14.78 13.72
C LYS A 285 13.90 13.54 14.10
N ALA A 286 13.26 12.62 14.83
CA ALA A 286 13.82 11.34 15.21
C ALA A 286 14.16 10.48 13.98
N ILE A 287 13.26 10.41 12.99
CA ILE A 287 13.49 9.72 11.71
C ILE A 287 14.71 10.30 10.99
N LYS A 288 14.82 11.63 10.92
CA LYS A 288 15.98 12.28 10.28
C LYS A 288 17.30 11.93 10.95
N ILE A 289 17.31 11.83 12.28
CA ILE A 289 18.48 11.42 13.05
C ILE A 289 18.83 9.96 12.74
N THR A 290 17.85 9.05 12.74
CA THR A 290 18.12 7.63 12.43
C THR A 290 18.58 7.41 10.99
N LEU A 291 18.21 8.28 10.06
CA LEU A 291 18.57 8.16 8.64
C LEU A 291 19.90 8.84 8.26
N ASP A 292 20.46 9.71 9.10
CA ASP A 292 21.66 10.49 8.74
C ASP A 292 23.00 9.75 8.97
N GLN A 293 22.94 8.50 9.44
CA GLN A 293 24.09 7.63 9.75
C GLN A 293 25.10 8.24 10.74
N ASN A 294 24.76 9.30 11.46
CA ASN A 294 25.67 9.97 12.38
C ASN A 294 25.42 9.54 13.83
N GLN A 295 26.03 8.43 14.25
CA GLN A 295 25.90 7.87 15.61
C GLN A 295 26.16 8.87 16.76
N ASN A 296 26.82 10.00 16.51
CA ASN A 296 27.06 11.03 17.52
C ASN A 296 25.79 11.78 17.94
N ASN A 297 24.74 11.78 17.13
CA ASN A 297 23.48 12.47 17.42
C ASN A 297 22.37 11.53 17.90
N ASP A 298 22.62 10.22 18.06
CA ASP A 298 21.65 9.24 18.56
C ASP A 298 21.12 9.60 19.96
N LYS A 299 21.91 10.31 20.77
CA LYS A 299 21.43 10.85 22.06
C LYS A 299 20.29 11.88 21.89
N ALA A 300 20.26 12.61 20.78
CA ALA A 300 19.19 13.55 20.45
C ALA A 300 17.88 12.82 20.10
N LEU A 301 17.96 11.60 19.56
CA LEU A 301 16.79 10.73 19.35
C LEU A 301 16.01 10.51 20.65
N CYS A 302 16.72 10.19 21.75
CA CYS A 302 16.11 9.98 23.07
C CYS A 302 15.33 11.21 23.54
N GLY A 303 15.89 12.41 23.30
CA GLY A 303 15.22 13.68 23.60
C GLY A 303 13.95 13.88 22.78
N HIS A 304 13.96 13.50 21.50
CA HIS A 304 12.79 13.56 20.64
C HIS A 304 11.71 12.54 21.02
N MET A 305 12.06 11.33 21.45
CA MET A 305 11.10 10.36 21.98
C MET A 305 10.46 10.80 23.29
N ASN A 306 11.23 11.39 24.21
CA ASN A 306 10.69 11.97 25.45
C ASN A 306 9.75 13.16 25.16
N ALA A 307 10.11 13.98 24.16
CA ALA A 307 9.24 15.06 23.70
C ALA A 307 7.95 14.51 23.08
N PHE A 308 8.02 13.46 22.25
CA PHE A 308 6.86 12.78 21.70
C PHE A 308 5.91 12.27 22.80
N LYS A 309 6.42 11.47 23.74
CA LYS A 309 5.64 10.98 24.90
C LYS A 309 4.93 12.12 25.65
N SER A 310 5.67 13.19 25.92
CA SER A 310 5.13 14.39 26.60
C SER A 310 3.97 15.02 25.80
N ARG A 311 4.05 15.05 24.47
CA ARG A 311 2.99 15.56 23.60
C ARG A 311 1.76 14.65 23.58
N LEU A 312 1.92 13.33 23.67
CA LEU A 312 0.80 12.40 23.81
C LEU A 312 0.02 12.62 25.11
N TYR A 313 0.71 12.78 26.24
CA TYR A 313 0.03 13.10 27.52
C TYR A 313 -0.76 14.42 27.45
N ILE A 314 -0.30 15.40 26.66
CA ILE A 314 -1.05 16.63 26.41
C ILE A 314 -2.34 16.33 25.62
N GLN A 315 -2.29 15.46 24.61
CA GLN A 315 -3.49 15.09 23.84
C GLN A 315 -4.48 14.26 24.67
N LEU A 316 -4.00 13.36 25.54
CA LEU A 316 -4.85 12.66 26.51
C LEU A 316 -5.60 13.66 27.40
N ARG A 317 -4.91 14.66 27.97
CA ARG A 317 -5.56 15.69 28.82
C ARG A 317 -6.58 16.55 28.09
N LYS A 318 -6.44 16.68 26.76
CA LYS A 318 -7.42 17.35 25.89
C LYS A 318 -8.61 16.44 25.52
N GLY A 319 -8.60 15.18 25.94
CA GLY A 319 -9.61 14.19 25.55
C GLY A 319 -9.51 13.75 24.09
N LEU A 320 -8.36 13.97 23.45
CA LEU A 320 -8.14 13.61 22.04
C LEU A 320 -7.50 12.23 21.86
N LEU A 321 -6.98 11.64 22.94
CA LEU A 321 -6.53 10.25 22.98
C LEU A 321 -7.23 9.51 24.13
N THR A 322 -7.43 8.22 23.98
CA THR A 322 -7.79 7.32 25.08
C THR A 322 -6.55 6.90 25.86
N ASN A 323 -6.73 6.35 27.07
CA ASN A 323 -5.61 5.77 27.83
C ASN A 323 -4.97 4.59 27.10
N GLU A 324 -5.76 3.81 26.35
CA GLU A 324 -5.28 2.67 25.56
C GLU A 324 -4.40 3.12 24.39
N GLN A 325 -4.86 4.11 23.62
CA GLN A 325 -4.09 4.72 22.53
C GLN A 325 -2.79 5.35 23.04
N LEU A 326 -2.86 6.04 24.18
CA LEU A 326 -1.67 6.60 24.83
C LEU A 326 -0.67 5.50 25.23
N ASN A 327 -1.13 4.45 25.90
CA ASN A 327 -0.26 3.38 26.38
C ASN A 327 0.43 2.66 25.22
N THR A 328 -0.30 2.41 24.13
CA THR A 328 0.25 1.81 22.90
C THR A 328 1.39 2.66 22.35
N LEU A 329 1.14 3.93 22.05
CA LEU A 329 2.18 4.82 21.49
C LEU A 329 3.34 5.08 22.45
N VAL A 330 3.10 5.10 23.76
CA VAL A 330 4.16 5.25 24.77
C VAL A 330 5.03 3.99 24.82
N ASN A 331 4.44 2.80 24.73
CA ASN A 331 5.18 1.55 24.69
C ASN A 331 6.05 1.46 23.44
N GLU A 332 5.53 1.85 22.29
CA GLU A 332 6.30 1.90 21.04
C GLU A 332 7.43 2.93 21.09
N ALA A 333 7.16 4.13 21.62
CA ALA A 333 8.21 5.12 21.83
C ALA A 333 9.30 4.62 22.80
N ASN A 334 8.92 3.82 23.83
CA ASN A 334 9.89 3.18 24.70
C ASN A 334 10.67 2.07 23.97
N ALA A 335 10.04 1.33 23.06
CA ALA A 335 10.73 0.34 22.24
C ALA A 335 11.76 0.99 21.30
N VAL A 336 11.43 2.13 20.67
CA VAL A 336 12.42 2.97 19.93
C VAL A 336 13.58 3.34 20.84
N LYS A 337 13.28 3.80 22.05
CA LYS A 337 14.30 4.20 23.04
C LYS A 337 15.22 3.02 23.40
N VAL A 338 14.68 1.85 23.68
CA VAL A 338 15.46 0.65 24.01
C VAL A 338 16.36 0.25 22.84
N GLN A 339 15.83 0.23 21.61
CA GLN A 339 16.61 -0.11 20.41
C GLN A 339 17.81 0.81 20.21
N ASN A 340 17.71 2.07 20.67
CA ASN A 340 18.75 3.09 20.52
C ASN A 340 19.51 3.36 21.83
N ASN A 341 19.53 2.41 22.77
CA ASN A 341 20.24 2.49 24.05
C ASN A 341 19.90 3.75 24.88
N CYS A 342 18.66 4.25 24.78
CA CYS A 342 18.17 5.36 25.57
C CYS A 342 17.67 4.88 26.96
N PRO A 343 17.89 5.65 28.04
CA PRO A 343 17.26 5.39 29.33
C PRO A 343 15.74 5.58 29.24
N ILE A 344 14.94 4.62 29.75
CA ILE A 344 13.46 4.61 29.66
C ILE A 344 12.82 5.70 30.52
#